data_AF-A0A837AAZ1-F1
#
_entry.id   AF-A0A837AAZ1-F1
#
_cell.length_a   1.000
_cell.length_b   1.000
_cell.length_c   1.000
_cell.angle_alpha   90.00
_cell.angle_beta   90.00
_cell.angle_gamma   90.00
#
_symmetry.space_group_name_H-M   'P 1'
#
loop_
_entity.id
_entity.type
_entity.pdbx_description
1 polymer ?
#
loop_
_entity_poly.entity_id
_entity_poly.type
_entity_poly.pdbx_seq_one_letter_code
_entity_poly.pdbx_strand_id
1 'polypeptide(L)'
;MWSWWLSKIKKSISLAEAQQTKLFSTAYRNQNSSYFFTKIDRWQHLLELIIASNVLALVLALAEAQSWHALNGSRLLQYIVFINWVILSFFALVEHFQDFFSQLQQKYALIIGFVMLQAIVVVTTIISNFFQFGVLKKTSVIAQDWSIYFTNVPLYLSYGILLGAFCLRYLYVREQWLHQQYAELNARIQAMQARIHPHFLFNSLNNVVSLITIDPDKAESMLISLSRLFRASFQELKLVSLHEEIELSK
;
A
#
# COMPACT_ATOMS: atom_id res chain seq x y z
N MET A 1 54.36 -8.93 -12.78
CA MET A 1 53.71 -8.48 -11.51
C MET A 1 52.57 -7.49 -11.74
N TRP A 2 52.65 -6.56 -12.70
CA TRP A 2 51.61 -5.53 -12.92
C TRP A 2 50.32 -6.03 -13.61
N SER A 3 50.37 -7.04 -14.48
CA SER A 3 49.17 -7.63 -15.10
C SER A 3 48.23 -8.30 -14.09
N TRP A 4 48.80 -8.87 -13.02
CA TRP A 4 48.04 -9.48 -11.93
C TRP A 4 47.28 -8.44 -11.10
N TRP A 5 47.87 -7.25 -10.91
CA TRP A 5 47.25 -6.16 -10.17
C TRP A 5 46.10 -5.50 -10.94
N LEU A 6 46.28 -5.24 -12.24
CA LEU A 6 45.23 -4.75 -13.14
C LEU A 6 44.05 -5.73 -13.26
N SER A 7 44.34 -7.04 -13.35
CA SER A 7 43.31 -8.09 -13.33
C SER A 7 42.49 -8.06 -12.03
N LYS A 8 43.15 -7.86 -10.89
CA LYS A 8 42.52 -7.78 -9.57
C LYS A 8 41.62 -6.52 -9.44
N ILE A 9 42.02 -5.41 -10.05
CA ILE A 9 41.19 -4.18 -10.10
C ILE A 9 39.97 -4.38 -10.99
N LYS A 10 40.14 -4.92 -12.21
CA LYS A 10 39.01 -5.18 -13.12
C LYS A 10 38.00 -6.17 -12.52
N LYS A 11 38.49 -7.17 -11.79
CA LYS A 11 37.67 -8.13 -11.05
C LYS A 11 36.93 -7.48 -9.86
N SER A 12 37.56 -6.56 -9.13
CA SER A 12 36.90 -5.85 -8.02
C SER A 12 35.88 -4.83 -8.49
N ILE A 13 36.09 -4.17 -9.63
CA ILE A 13 35.11 -3.28 -10.25
C ILE A 13 33.88 -4.06 -10.71
N SER A 14 34.05 -5.17 -11.43
CA SER A 14 32.92 -6.02 -11.86
C SER A 14 32.19 -6.68 -10.69
N LEU A 15 32.90 -7.04 -9.61
CA LEU A 15 32.29 -7.50 -8.37
C LEU A 15 31.48 -6.39 -7.69
N ALA A 16 31.98 -5.15 -7.67
CA ALA A 16 31.27 -4.01 -7.12
C ALA A 16 30.00 -3.69 -7.94
N GLU A 17 30.07 -3.70 -9.27
CA GLU A 17 28.91 -3.53 -10.16
C GLU A 17 27.87 -4.64 -9.96
N ALA A 18 28.31 -5.91 -9.88
CA ALA A 18 27.42 -7.03 -9.63
C ALA A 18 26.77 -6.97 -8.24
N GLN A 19 27.51 -6.55 -7.23
CA GLN A 19 27.02 -6.42 -5.85
C GLN A 19 26.09 -5.22 -5.69
N GLN A 20 26.34 -4.13 -6.41
CA GLN A 20 25.45 -2.98 -6.49
C GLN A 20 24.15 -3.36 -7.21
N THR A 21 24.23 -4.06 -8.34
CA THR A 21 23.05 -4.60 -9.07
C THR A 21 22.25 -5.56 -8.18
N LYS A 22 22.94 -6.38 -7.38
CA LYS A 22 22.30 -7.30 -6.43
C LYS A 22 21.62 -6.54 -5.29
N LEU A 23 22.29 -5.56 -4.67
CA LEU A 23 21.71 -4.65 -3.67
C LEU A 23 20.50 -3.88 -4.21
N PHE A 24 20.57 -3.41 -5.46
CA PHE A 24 19.44 -2.80 -6.16
C PHE A 24 18.29 -3.80 -6.32
N SER A 25 18.57 -5.03 -6.74
CA SER A 25 17.54 -6.06 -6.89
C SER A 25 16.90 -6.46 -5.56
N THR A 26 17.67 -6.55 -4.46
CA THR A 26 17.13 -6.85 -3.13
C THR A 26 16.38 -5.67 -2.53
N ALA A 27 16.83 -4.43 -2.73
CA ALA A 27 16.08 -3.23 -2.29
C ALA A 27 14.74 -3.12 -3.03
N TYR A 28 14.73 -3.39 -4.34
CA TYR A 28 13.50 -3.42 -5.16
C TYR A 28 12.55 -4.55 -4.71
N ARG A 29 13.10 -5.73 -4.41
CA ARG A 29 12.32 -6.89 -3.96
C ARG A 29 11.74 -6.70 -2.55
N ASN A 30 12.43 -5.96 -1.69
CA ASN A 30 12.01 -5.69 -0.32
C ASN A 30 11.13 -4.43 -0.18
N GLN A 31 10.91 -3.66 -1.26
CA GLN A 31 9.88 -2.60 -1.31
C GLN A 31 8.53 -3.14 -1.77
N ASN A 32 8.52 -4.22 -2.56
CA ASN A 32 7.29 -4.95 -2.88
C ASN A 32 6.71 -5.72 -1.69
N SER A 33 7.43 -5.88 -0.57
CA SER A 33 6.95 -6.61 0.62
C SER A 33 6.18 -5.74 1.61
N SER A 34 5.86 -4.49 1.30
CA SER A 34 4.88 -3.70 2.07
C SER A 34 3.46 -4.10 1.66
N TYR A 35 3.18 -5.41 1.75
CA TYR A 35 1.86 -5.96 1.52
C TYR A 35 0.96 -5.48 2.66
N PHE A 36 0.07 -4.58 2.27
CA PHE A 36 -1.18 -4.22 2.90
C PHE A 36 -1.17 -3.29 4.10
N PHE A 37 -0.21 -3.34 5.04
CA PHE A 37 -0.34 -2.53 6.26
C PHE A 37 0.96 -2.22 7.02
N THR A 38 1.33 -0.94 7.14
CA THR A 38 1.99 -0.49 8.37
C THR A 38 0.95 -0.45 9.49
N LYS A 39 1.31 -0.93 10.67
CA LYS A 39 0.38 -1.21 11.79
C LYS A 39 -0.48 0.00 12.21
N ILE A 40 -0.02 1.22 11.93
CA ILE A 40 -0.66 2.51 12.24
C ILE A 40 -1.68 2.96 11.19
N ASP A 41 -1.42 2.70 9.90
CA ASP A 41 -2.28 3.11 8.79
C ASP A 41 -3.59 2.30 8.76
N ARG A 42 -3.57 1.10 9.37
CA ARG A 42 -4.72 0.18 9.49
C ARG A 42 -5.94 0.80 10.17
N TRP A 43 -5.68 1.47 11.29
CA TRP A 43 -6.74 2.00 12.15
C TRP A 43 -7.42 3.21 11.50
N GLN A 44 -6.66 4.02 10.77
CA GLN A 44 -7.21 5.15 10.03
C GLN A 44 -8.18 4.68 8.95
N HIS A 45 -7.82 3.66 8.16
CA HIS A 45 -8.70 3.12 7.13
C HIS A 45 -9.95 2.44 7.70
N LEU A 46 -9.82 1.73 8.82
CA LEU A 46 -10.98 1.17 9.51
C LEU A 46 -11.92 2.28 9.97
N LEU A 47 -11.40 3.38 10.51
CA LEU A 47 -12.20 4.54 10.92
C LEU A 47 -12.86 5.22 9.73
N GLU A 48 -12.15 5.45 8.63
CA GLU A 48 -12.71 6.00 7.38
C GLU A 48 -13.87 5.13 6.87
N LEU A 49 -13.70 3.80 6.86
CA LEU A 49 -14.72 2.86 6.41
C LEU A 49 -15.93 2.84 7.35
N ILE A 50 -15.72 2.94 8.68
CA ILE A 50 -16.80 3.08 9.66
C ILE A 50 -17.57 4.39 9.45
N ILE A 51 -16.88 5.51 9.24
CA ILE A 51 -17.55 6.79 9.01
C ILE A 51 -18.39 6.72 7.73
N ALA A 52 -17.82 6.22 6.63
CA ALA A 52 -18.52 6.06 5.37
C ALA A 52 -19.72 5.10 5.47
N SER A 53 -19.60 4.03 6.27
CA SER A 53 -20.66 3.05 6.45
C SER A 53 -21.83 3.58 7.28
N ASN A 54 -21.57 4.46 8.25
CA ASN A 54 -22.64 5.15 8.98
C ASN A 54 -23.43 6.09 8.07
N VAL A 55 -22.77 6.78 7.14
CA VAL A 55 -23.46 7.56 6.10
C VAL A 55 -24.32 6.65 5.23
N LEU A 56 -23.78 5.50 4.81
CA LEU A 56 -24.55 4.53 4.04
C LEU A 56 -25.74 3.95 4.83
N ALA A 57 -25.58 3.69 6.12
CA ALA A 57 -26.65 3.26 7.02
C ALA A 57 -27.77 4.29 7.10
N LEU A 58 -27.42 5.57 7.22
CA LEU A 58 -28.38 6.67 7.20
C LEU A 58 -29.13 6.75 5.88
N VAL A 59 -28.41 6.61 4.75
CA VAL A 59 -29.02 6.60 3.41
C VAL A 59 -30.00 5.44 3.25
N LEU A 60 -29.63 4.23 3.69
CA LEU A 60 -30.51 3.06 3.63
C LEU A 60 -31.74 3.22 4.54
N ALA A 61 -31.56 3.74 5.76
CA ALA A 61 -32.66 4.01 6.68
C ALA A 61 -33.64 5.05 6.10
N LEU A 62 -33.12 6.09 5.45
CA LEU A 62 -33.93 7.14 4.81
C LEU A 62 -34.64 6.61 3.55
N ALA A 63 -33.96 5.79 2.75
CA ALA A 63 -34.54 5.16 1.57
C ALA A 63 -35.74 4.28 1.92
N GLU A 64 -35.66 3.57 3.06
CA GLU A 64 -36.78 2.76 3.55
C GLU A 64 -37.90 3.61 4.18
N ALA A 65 -37.56 4.67 4.92
CA ALA A 65 -38.54 5.54 5.56
C ALA A 65 -39.33 6.41 4.56
N GLN A 66 -38.84 6.60 3.33
CA GLN A 66 -39.40 7.44 2.26
C GLN A 66 -39.56 8.93 2.61
N SER A 67 -39.41 9.33 3.87
CA SER A 67 -39.50 10.70 4.37
C SER A 67 -38.72 10.86 5.69
N TRP A 68 -38.27 12.09 5.97
CA TRP A 68 -37.55 12.42 7.20
C TRP A 68 -38.40 12.27 8.46
N HIS A 69 -39.71 12.47 8.36
CA HIS A 69 -40.63 12.39 9.50
C HIS A 69 -41.04 10.95 9.86
N ALA A 70 -40.94 10.02 8.91
CA ALA A 70 -41.20 8.60 9.15
C ALA A 70 -39.95 7.85 9.66
N LEU A 71 -38.85 8.56 9.93
CA LEU A 71 -37.58 7.95 10.30
C LEU A 71 -37.61 7.51 11.77
N ASN A 72 -37.77 6.20 11.97
CA ASN A 72 -37.71 5.60 13.29
C ASN A 72 -36.25 5.46 13.76
N GLY A 73 -35.90 6.11 14.87
CA GLY A 73 -34.56 6.04 15.46
C GLY A 73 -34.11 4.61 15.81
N SER A 74 -35.05 3.74 16.21
CA SER A 74 -34.77 2.32 16.49
C SER A 74 -34.29 1.57 15.25
N ARG A 75 -34.87 1.86 14.08
CA ARG A 75 -34.54 1.20 12.81
C ARG A 75 -33.20 1.68 12.26
N LEU A 76 -32.93 2.98 12.38
CA LEU A 76 -31.62 3.54 12.07
C LEU A 76 -30.52 2.93 12.95
N LEU A 77 -30.77 2.74 14.25
CA LEU A 77 -29.82 2.10 15.15
C LEU A 77 -29.56 0.63 14.78
N GLN A 78 -30.59 -0.11 14.37
CA GLN A 78 -30.42 -1.47 13.84
C GLN A 78 -29.52 -1.48 12.59
N TYR A 79 -29.72 -0.56 11.65
CA TYR A 79 -28.87 -0.45 10.46
C TYR A 79 -27.43 -0.12 10.79
N ILE A 80 -27.20 0.86 11.65
CA ILE A 80 -25.86 1.25 12.11
C ILE A 80 -25.15 0.06 12.75
N VAL A 81 -25.79 -0.61 13.72
CA VAL A 81 -25.19 -1.75 14.42
C VAL A 81 -24.90 -2.90 13.45
N PHE A 82 -25.86 -3.23 12.57
CA PHE A 82 -25.70 -4.30 11.59
C PHE A 82 -24.54 -4.05 10.63
N ILE A 83 -24.49 -2.87 10.02
CA ILE A 83 -23.48 -2.51 9.01
C ILE A 83 -22.08 -2.46 9.64
N ASN A 84 -21.96 -1.84 10.81
CA ASN A 84 -20.68 -1.77 11.52
C ASN A 84 -20.20 -3.16 11.93
N TRP A 85 -21.10 -4.03 12.41
CA TRP A 85 -20.75 -5.41 12.75
C TRP A 85 -20.22 -6.19 11.53
N VAL A 86 -20.89 -6.07 10.39
CA VAL A 86 -20.46 -6.72 9.14
C VAL A 86 -19.09 -6.22 8.70
N ILE A 87 -18.85 -4.92 8.75
CA ILE A 87 -17.56 -4.32 8.37
C ILE A 87 -16.43 -4.74 9.30
N LEU A 88 -16.67 -4.73 10.61
CA LEU A 88 -15.68 -5.17 11.60
C LEU A 88 -15.34 -6.65 11.40
N SER A 89 -16.35 -7.49 11.19
CA SER A 89 -16.16 -8.92 10.91
C SER A 89 -15.38 -9.15 9.61
N PHE A 90 -15.73 -8.40 8.56
CA PHE A 90 -15.04 -8.47 7.28
C PHE A 90 -13.58 -8.03 7.41
N PHE A 91 -13.32 -6.91 8.06
CA PHE A 91 -11.97 -6.40 8.30
C PHE A 91 -11.14 -7.40 9.11
N ALA A 92 -11.68 -7.95 10.20
CA ALA A 92 -11.00 -8.93 11.03
C ALA A 92 -10.63 -10.20 10.25
N LEU A 93 -11.52 -10.69 9.38
CA LEU A 93 -11.24 -11.85 8.54
C LEU A 93 -10.22 -11.55 7.45
N VAL A 94 -10.30 -10.39 6.79
CA VAL A 94 -9.28 -9.97 5.81
C VAL A 94 -7.91 -9.86 6.47
N GLU A 95 -7.83 -9.33 7.69
CA GLU A 95 -6.58 -9.26 8.46
C GLU A 95 -6.09 -10.66 8.86
N HIS A 96 -6.97 -11.54 9.32
CA HIS A 96 -6.61 -12.91 9.70
C HIS A 96 -6.04 -13.71 8.52
N PHE A 97 -6.57 -13.51 7.32
CA PHE A 97 -6.13 -14.18 6.09
C PHE A 97 -5.20 -13.34 5.22
N GLN A 98 -4.59 -12.26 5.76
CA GLN A 98 -3.77 -11.32 5.00
C GLN A 98 -2.66 -12.02 4.20
N ASP A 99 -1.98 -13.01 4.80
CA ASP A 99 -0.91 -13.76 4.14
C ASP A 99 -1.40 -14.52 2.91
N PHE A 100 -2.62 -15.05 2.96
CA PHE A 100 -3.24 -15.73 1.83
C PHE A 100 -3.63 -14.74 0.72
N PHE A 101 -4.24 -13.60 1.08
CA PHE A 101 -4.60 -12.56 0.12
C PHE A 101 -3.38 -11.93 -0.57
N SER A 102 -2.22 -11.88 0.10
CA SER A 102 -0.97 -11.33 -0.45
C SER A 102 -0.40 -12.14 -1.61
N GLN A 103 -0.71 -13.45 -1.68
CA GLN A 103 -0.18 -14.34 -2.71
C GLN A 103 -1.06 -14.37 -3.96
N LEU A 104 -2.27 -13.84 -3.87
CA LEU A 104 -3.25 -13.87 -4.96
C LEU A 104 -3.09 -12.66 -5.87
N GLN A 105 -3.42 -12.84 -7.15
CA GLN A 105 -3.57 -11.70 -8.05
C GLN A 105 -4.75 -10.83 -7.59
N GLN A 106 -4.60 -9.52 -7.74
CA GLN A 106 -5.57 -8.49 -7.33
C GLN A 106 -7.03 -8.83 -7.69
N LYS A 107 -7.28 -9.30 -8.92
CA LYS A 107 -8.63 -9.64 -9.38
C LYS A 107 -9.28 -10.73 -8.53
N TYR A 108 -8.55 -11.77 -8.18
CA TYR A 108 -9.06 -12.89 -7.37
C TYR A 108 -9.21 -12.48 -5.91
N ALA A 109 -8.30 -11.67 -5.37
CA ALA A 109 -8.41 -11.11 -4.03
C ALA A 109 -9.73 -10.32 -3.86
N LEU A 110 -10.08 -9.47 -4.82
CA LEU A 110 -11.35 -8.72 -4.78
C LEU A 110 -12.58 -9.62 -4.85
N ILE A 111 -12.58 -10.63 -5.72
CA ILE A 111 -13.71 -11.56 -5.85
C ILE A 111 -13.90 -12.37 -4.56
N ILE A 112 -12.83 -12.92 -4.01
CA ILE A 112 -12.88 -13.71 -2.76
C ILE A 112 -13.34 -12.81 -1.60
N GLY A 113 -12.84 -11.58 -1.50
CA GLY A 113 -13.29 -10.61 -0.52
C GLY A 113 -14.79 -10.33 -0.62
N PHE A 114 -15.32 -10.14 -1.84
CA PHE A 114 -16.76 -9.94 -2.04
C PHE A 114 -17.58 -11.13 -1.57
N VAL A 115 -17.20 -12.35 -1.96
CA VAL A 115 -17.90 -13.58 -1.57
C VAL A 115 -17.87 -13.74 -0.05
N MET A 116 -16.73 -13.44 0.58
CA MET A 116 -16.59 -13.49 2.03
C MET A 116 -17.53 -12.48 2.72
N LEU A 117 -17.61 -11.24 2.21
CA LEU A 117 -18.53 -10.23 2.74
C LEU A 117 -19.99 -10.69 2.62
N GLN A 118 -20.40 -11.26 1.48
CA GLN A 118 -21.76 -11.79 1.32
C GLN A 118 -22.03 -12.94 2.28
N ALA A 119 -21.06 -13.83 2.49
CA ALA A 119 -21.19 -14.92 3.46
C ALA A 119 -21.41 -14.38 4.88
N ILE A 120 -20.68 -13.35 5.29
CA ILE A 120 -20.85 -12.69 6.60
C ILE A 120 -22.26 -12.09 6.71
N VAL A 121 -22.74 -11.39 5.68
CA VAL A 121 -24.10 -10.81 5.65
C VAL A 121 -25.16 -11.91 5.79
N VAL A 122 -25.04 -13.01 5.06
CA VAL A 122 -25.98 -14.12 5.14
C VAL A 122 -25.97 -14.77 6.52
N VAL A 123 -24.78 -15.08 7.07
CA VAL A 123 -24.64 -15.70 8.39
C VAL A 123 -25.23 -14.79 9.48
N THR A 124 -24.87 -13.51 9.48
CA THR A 124 -25.40 -12.53 10.46
C THR A 124 -26.91 -12.34 10.34
N THR A 125 -27.46 -12.38 9.13
CA THR A 125 -28.91 -12.31 8.91
C THR A 125 -29.63 -13.54 9.43
N ILE A 126 -29.09 -14.74 9.19
CA ILE A 126 -29.67 -16.00 9.70
C ILE A 126 -29.65 -16.00 11.23
N ILE A 127 -28.55 -15.58 11.85
CA ILE A 127 -28.43 -15.46 13.31
C ILE A 127 -29.46 -14.46 13.84
N SER A 128 -29.57 -13.28 13.23
CA SER A 128 -30.53 -12.25 13.63
C SER A 128 -31.98 -12.73 13.54
N ASN A 129 -32.36 -13.39 12.44
CA ASN A 129 -33.69 -13.97 12.26
C ASN A 129 -33.94 -15.09 13.29
N PHE A 130 -32.95 -15.94 13.56
CA PHE A 130 -33.08 -16.99 14.57
C PHE A 130 -33.33 -16.43 15.97
N PHE A 131 -32.63 -15.36 16.37
CA PHE A 131 -32.90 -14.68 17.64
C PHE A 131 -34.30 -14.06 17.67
N GLN A 132 -34.72 -13.40 16.59
CA GLN A 132 -36.02 -12.73 16.53
C GLN A 132 -37.21 -13.70 16.57
N PHE A 133 -37.14 -14.79 15.81
CA PHE A 133 -38.22 -15.78 15.72
C PHE A 133 -38.11 -16.90 16.76
N GLY A 134 -36.90 -17.27 17.18
CA GLY A 134 -36.65 -18.35 18.14
C GLY A 134 -36.71 -17.93 19.60
N VAL A 135 -36.30 -16.71 19.95
CA VAL A 135 -36.20 -16.25 21.36
C VAL A 135 -37.32 -15.27 21.74
N LEU A 136 -37.66 -14.31 20.87
CA LEU A 136 -38.60 -13.23 21.19
C LEU A 136 -40.08 -13.58 20.91
N LYS A 137 -40.36 -14.36 19.86
CA LYS A 137 -41.71 -14.90 19.60
C LYS A 137 -41.84 -16.26 20.29
N LYS A 138 -42.30 -16.25 21.54
CA LYS A 138 -42.69 -17.43 22.33
C LYS A 138 -43.52 -18.39 21.47
N THR A 139 -42.87 -19.43 20.95
CA THR A 139 -43.35 -20.82 20.80
C THR A 139 -44.87 -21.02 20.66
N SER A 140 -45.52 -20.34 19.72
CA SER A 140 -46.94 -20.56 19.39
C SER A 140 -47.20 -20.72 17.90
N VAL A 141 -46.18 -20.46 17.05
CA VAL A 141 -46.24 -20.64 15.59
C VAL A 141 -44.93 -21.29 15.11
N ILE A 142 -44.47 -22.35 15.79
CA ILE A 142 -43.19 -23.01 15.46
C ILE A 142 -43.32 -24.08 14.35
N ALA A 143 -44.53 -24.41 13.87
CA ALA A 143 -44.67 -25.69 13.18
C ALA A 143 -44.82 -25.72 11.65
N GLN A 144 -45.01 -24.62 10.89
CA GLN A 144 -45.41 -24.81 9.48
C GLN A 144 -44.44 -24.34 8.39
N ASP A 145 -43.68 -23.26 8.54
CA ASP A 145 -42.96 -22.68 7.39
C ASP A 145 -41.51 -22.26 7.68
N TRP A 146 -40.56 -23.07 7.18
CA TRP A 146 -39.12 -22.74 7.17
C TRP A 146 -38.81 -21.44 6.41
N SER A 147 -39.72 -20.98 5.54
CA SER A 147 -39.59 -19.75 4.75
C SER A 147 -39.57 -18.47 5.60
N ILE A 148 -40.13 -18.50 6.82
CA ILE A 148 -40.15 -17.35 7.73
C ILE A 148 -38.73 -16.94 8.12
N TYR A 149 -37.83 -17.91 8.32
CA TYR A 149 -36.41 -17.66 8.62
C TYR A 149 -35.65 -17.02 7.45
N PHE A 150 -36.14 -17.18 6.22
CA PHE A 150 -35.53 -16.62 5.01
C PHE A 150 -36.22 -15.34 4.51
N THR A 151 -37.32 -14.90 5.13
CA THR A 151 -38.13 -13.78 4.60
C THR A 151 -37.35 -12.47 4.47
N ASN A 152 -36.47 -12.16 5.43
CA ASN A 152 -35.67 -10.93 5.39
C ASN A 152 -34.34 -11.09 4.62
N VAL A 153 -33.95 -12.32 4.27
CA VAL A 153 -32.65 -12.60 3.66
C VAL A 153 -32.45 -11.86 2.32
N PRO A 154 -33.43 -11.82 1.39
CA PRO A 154 -33.27 -11.09 0.13
C PRO A 154 -32.98 -9.60 0.32
N LEU A 155 -33.64 -8.98 1.30
CA LEU A 155 -33.49 -7.56 1.59
C LEU A 155 -32.10 -7.25 2.17
N TYR A 156 -31.65 -8.00 3.18
CA TYR A 156 -30.30 -7.83 3.72
C TYR A 156 -29.19 -8.23 2.74
N LEU A 157 -29.43 -9.21 1.88
CA LEU A 157 -28.51 -9.55 0.79
C LEU A 157 -28.36 -8.37 -0.19
N SER A 158 -29.45 -7.67 -0.51
CA SER A 158 -29.38 -6.47 -1.36
C SER A 158 -28.52 -5.36 -0.74
N TYR A 159 -28.63 -5.14 0.57
CA TYR A 159 -27.77 -4.22 1.30
C TYR A 159 -26.32 -4.70 1.32
N GLY A 160 -26.10 -6.01 1.48
CA GLY A 160 -24.79 -6.65 1.37
C GLY A 160 -24.14 -6.43 0.02
N ILE A 161 -24.88 -6.46 -1.08
CA ILE A 161 -24.37 -6.17 -2.42
C ILE A 161 -23.90 -4.71 -2.51
N LEU A 162 -24.70 -3.76 -2.02
CA LEU A 162 -24.35 -2.34 -2.03
C LEU A 162 -23.10 -2.06 -1.17
N LEU A 163 -23.07 -2.60 0.05
CA LEU A 163 -21.92 -2.52 0.95
C LEU A 163 -20.68 -3.17 0.34
N GLY A 164 -20.84 -4.33 -0.27
CA GLY A 164 -19.77 -5.04 -0.96
C GLY A 164 -19.21 -4.22 -2.11
N ALA A 165 -20.07 -3.66 -2.97
CA ALA A 165 -19.64 -2.78 -4.06
C ALA A 165 -18.88 -1.56 -3.55
N PHE A 166 -19.37 -0.91 -2.49
CA PHE A 166 -18.71 0.23 -1.86
C PHE A 166 -17.33 -0.16 -1.29
N CYS A 167 -17.25 -1.27 -0.56
CA CYS A 167 -16.02 -1.76 0.05
C CYS A 167 -14.98 -2.16 -1.02
N LEU A 168 -15.39 -2.89 -2.06
CA LEU A 168 -14.51 -3.25 -3.17
C LEU A 168 -14.00 -2.02 -3.92
N ARG A 169 -14.87 -1.04 -4.18
CA ARG A 169 -14.50 0.23 -4.82
C ARG A 169 -13.44 0.94 -3.99
N TYR A 170 -13.61 1.00 -2.67
CA TYR A 170 -12.65 1.58 -1.75
C TYR A 170 -11.31 0.85 -1.81
N LEU A 171 -11.30 -0.48 -1.68
CA LEU A 171 -10.09 -1.30 -1.74
C LEU A 171 -9.34 -1.14 -3.08
N TYR A 172 -10.07 -1.17 -4.19
CA TYR A 172 -9.51 -1.01 -5.53
C TYR A 172 -8.85 0.36 -5.72
N VAL A 173 -9.58 1.43 -5.38
CA VAL A 173 -9.06 2.80 -5.50
C VAL A 173 -7.82 2.95 -4.63
N ARG A 174 -7.85 2.49 -3.38
CA ARG A 174 -6.71 2.54 -2.46
C ARG A 174 -5.46 1.88 -3.04
N GLU A 175 -5.61 0.69 -3.62
CA GLU A 175 -4.47 -0.02 -4.22
C GLU A 175 -3.88 0.76 -5.41
N GLN A 176 -4.72 1.39 -6.24
CA GLN A 176 -4.25 2.26 -7.31
C GLN A 176 -3.47 3.47 -6.78
N TRP A 177 -3.97 4.11 -5.71
CA TRP A 177 -3.26 5.23 -5.06
C TRP A 177 -1.88 4.82 -4.56
N LEU A 178 -1.77 3.65 -3.93
CA LEU A 178 -0.48 3.13 -3.47
C LEU A 178 0.47 2.88 -4.64
N HIS A 179 0.02 2.24 -5.72
CA HIS A 179 0.84 2.03 -6.91
C HIS A 179 1.35 3.33 -7.53
N GLN A 180 0.51 4.37 -7.56
CA GLN A 180 0.92 5.69 -8.06
C GLN A 180 1.99 6.34 -7.18
N GLN A 181 1.82 6.30 -5.85
CA GLN A 181 2.82 6.84 -4.92
C GLN A 181 4.17 6.13 -5.06
N TYR A 182 4.17 4.80 -5.20
CA TYR A 182 5.41 4.04 -5.41
C TYR A 182 6.06 4.38 -6.76
N ALA A 183 5.28 4.53 -7.82
CA ALA A 183 5.80 4.94 -9.12
C ALA A 183 6.42 6.34 -9.07
N GLU A 184 5.76 7.29 -8.40
CA GLU A 184 6.26 8.66 -8.22
C GLU A 184 7.55 8.67 -7.38
N LEU A 185 7.57 7.95 -6.26
CA LEU A 185 8.75 7.85 -5.41
C LEU A 185 9.93 7.25 -6.18
N ASN A 186 9.69 6.20 -6.96
CA ASN A 186 10.72 5.59 -7.82
C ASN A 186 11.23 6.57 -8.88
N ALA A 187 10.34 7.34 -9.52
CA ALA A 187 10.75 8.37 -10.47
C ALA A 187 11.59 9.48 -9.80
N ARG A 188 11.22 9.91 -8.59
CA ARG A 188 11.99 10.88 -7.80
C ARG A 188 13.36 10.32 -7.41
N ILE A 189 13.44 9.07 -6.99
CA ILE A 189 14.71 8.39 -6.70
C ILE A 189 15.58 8.33 -7.95
N GLN A 190 15.03 7.93 -9.11
CA GLN A 190 15.76 7.90 -10.38
C GLN A 190 16.24 9.28 -10.80
N ALA A 191 15.44 10.34 -10.62
CA ALA A 191 15.82 11.71 -10.92
C ALA A 191 16.96 12.21 -10.00
N MET A 192 16.91 11.87 -8.70
CA MET A 192 18.00 12.16 -7.76
C MET A 192 19.28 11.40 -8.13
N GLN A 193 19.16 10.13 -8.55
CA GLN A 193 20.30 9.33 -8.99
C GLN A 193 20.88 9.81 -10.33
N ALA A 194 20.06 10.26 -11.28
CA ALA A 194 20.52 10.81 -12.55
C ALA A 194 21.40 12.06 -12.36
N ARG A 195 21.19 12.81 -11.28
CA ARG A 195 22.03 13.96 -10.92
C ARG A 195 23.43 13.55 -10.43
N ILE A 196 23.62 12.30 -9.99
CA ILE A 196 24.93 11.74 -9.62
C ILE A 196 25.40 10.86 -10.78
N HIS A 197 26.06 11.40 -11.81
CA HIS A 197 26.53 10.61 -12.97
C HIS A 197 27.57 9.54 -12.55
N PRO A 198 27.20 8.25 -12.39
CA PRO A 198 28.13 7.24 -11.92
C PRO A 198 29.17 6.91 -13.00
N HIS A 199 28.78 7.01 -14.27
CA HIS A 199 29.66 6.78 -15.42
C HIS A 199 30.81 7.80 -15.49
N PHE A 200 30.59 9.05 -15.07
CA PHE A 200 31.67 10.05 -15.00
C PHE A 200 32.70 9.66 -13.94
N LEU A 201 32.26 9.16 -12.78
CA LEU A 201 33.14 8.65 -11.72
C LEU A 201 33.96 7.45 -12.22
N PHE A 202 33.31 6.47 -12.85
CA PHE A 202 34.00 5.29 -13.40
C PHE A 202 34.98 5.64 -14.53
N ASN A 203 34.60 6.53 -15.45
CA ASN A 203 35.49 6.99 -16.51
C ASN A 203 36.69 7.77 -15.97
N SER A 204 36.47 8.64 -14.98
CA SER A 204 37.54 9.40 -14.36
C SER A 204 38.51 8.49 -13.61
N LEU A 205 38.00 7.50 -12.87
CA LEU A 205 38.83 6.49 -12.20
C LEU A 205 39.61 5.61 -13.20
N ASN A 206 38.98 5.18 -14.30
CA ASN A 206 39.66 4.41 -15.35
C ASN A 206 40.77 5.22 -16.02
N ASN A 207 40.55 6.52 -16.25
CA ASN A 207 41.60 7.41 -16.74
C ASN A 207 42.74 7.52 -15.74
N VAL A 208 42.46 7.72 -14.45
CA VAL A 208 43.50 7.74 -13.41
C VAL A 208 44.27 6.41 -13.38
N VAL A 209 43.59 5.26 -13.43
CA VAL A 209 44.23 3.93 -13.45
C VAL A 209 45.14 3.76 -14.67
N SER A 210 44.74 4.25 -15.85
CA SER A 210 45.60 4.27 -17.03
C SER A 210 46.82 5.19 -16.85
N LEU A 211 46.62 6.36 -16.23
CA LEU A 211 47.68 7.33 -15.98
C LEU A 211 48.70 6.84 -14.95
N ILE A 212 48.32 6.05 -13.93
CA ILE A 212 49.25 5.48 -12.94
C ILE A 212 50.40 4.70 -13.62
N THR A 213 50.12 4.10 -14.78
CA THR A 213 51.10 3.26 -15.50
C THR A 213 52.03 4.08 -16.41
N ILE A 214 51.62 5.29 -16.80
CA ILE A 214 52.32 6.15 -17.78
C ILE A 214 53.05 7.30 -17.07
N ASP A 215 52.36 7.95 -16.13
CA ASP A 215 52.81 9.14 -15.41
C ASP A 215 52.15 9.17 -14.02
N PRO A 216 52.82 8.59 -13.00
CA PRO A 216 52.24 8.45 -11.66
C PRO A 216 52.01 9.79 -10.95
N ASP A 217 52.88 10.79 -11.16
CA ASP A 217 52.76 12.12 -10.56
C ASP A 217 51.51 12.84 -11.08
N LYS A 218 51.23 12.72 -12.38
CA LYS A 218 50.01 13.27 -12.99
C LYS A 218 48.75 12.52 -12.57
N ALA A 219 48.84 11.20 -12.36
CA ALA A 219 47.73 10.40 -11.84
C ALA A 219 47.34 10.82 -10.41
N GLU A 220 48.31 11.08 -9.54
CA GLU A 220 48.08 11.57 -8.19
C GLU A 220 47.38 12.93 -8.19
N SER A 221 47.87 13.88 -9.00
CA SER A 221 47.25 15.20 -9.16
C SER A 221 45.80 15.13 -9.67
N MET A 222 45.53 14.22 -10.61
CA MET A 222 44.19 13.99 -11.13
C MET A 222 43.26 13.34 -10.08
N LEU A 223 43.77 12.42 -9.26
CA LEU A 223 43.03 11.80 -8.16
C LEU A 223 42.67 12.84 -7.08
N ILE A 224 43.60 13.72 -6.73
CA ILE A 224 43.36 14.83 -5.78
C ILE A 224 42.30 15.78 -6.35
N SER A 225 42.38 16.13 -7.62
CA SER A 225 41.40 17.01 -8.29
C SER A 225 40.02 16.36 -8.34
N LEU A 226 39.94 15.06 -8.63
CA LEU A 226 38.70 14.28 -8.60
C LEU A 226 38.09 14.27 -7.19
N SER A 227 38.91 14.11 -6.14
CA SER A 227 38.45 14.14 -4.75
C SER A 227 37.88 15.51 -4.35
N ARG A 228 38.48 16.61 -4.83
CA ARG A 228 37.98 17.98 -4.62
C ARG A 228 36.67 18.20 -5.34
N LEU A 229 36.56 17.74 -6.59
CA LEU A 229 35.35 17.86 -7.41
C LEU A 229 34.18 17.08 -6.78
N PHE A 230 34.40 15.86 -6.28
CA PHE A 230 33.37 15.12 -5.53
C PHE A 230 33.01 15.80 -4.22
N ARG A 231 33.99 16.33 -3.48
CA ARG A 231 33.72 17.05 -2.23
C ARG A 231 32.82 18.28 -2.48
N ALA A 232 33.06 19.01 -3.56
CA ALA A 232 32.21 20.14 -3.96
C ALA A 232 30.82 19.69 -4.42
N SER A 233 30.73 18.65 -5.26
CA SER A 233 29.45 18.13 -5.77
C SER A 233 28.55 17.55 -4.67
N PHE A 234 29.12 16.96 -3.61
CA PHE A 234 28.35 16.50 -2.44
C PHE A 234 28.05 17.62 -1.43
N GLN A 235 28.79 18.73 -1.44
CA GLN A 235 28.51 19.89 -0.59
C GLN A 235 27.25 20.66 -1.05
N GLU A 236 26.92 20.65 -2.35
CA GLU A 236 25.67 21.23 -2.91
C GLU A 236 24.37 20.56 -2.43
N LEU A 237 24.44 19.43 -1.73
CA LEU A 237 23.27 18.84 -1.05
C LEU A 237 22.88 19.60 0.23
N LYS A 238 23.67 20.59 0.65
CA LYS A 238 23.23 21.63 1.59
C LYS A 238 22.80 22.86 0.81
N LEU A 239 21.62 23.40 1.13
CA LEU A 239 21.21 24.74 0.69
C LEU A 239 22.30 25.75 1.11
N VAL A 240 23.10 26.19 0.15
CA VAL A 240 24.12 27.24 0.33
C VAL A 240 23.47 28.58 0.06
N SER A 241 23.82 29.59 0.86
CA SER A 241 23.23 30.92 0.75
C SER A 241 23.80 31.66 -0.46
N LEU A 242 22.99 32.51 -1.11
CA LEU A 242 23.38 33.32 -2.29
C LEU A 242 24.65 34.17 -2.04
N HIS A 243 24.98 34.45 -0.78
CA HIS A 243 26.17 35.18 -0.38
C HIS A 243 27.47 34.38 -0.59
N GLU A 244 27.45 33.07 -0.29
CA GLU A 244 28.60 32.18 -0.48
C GLU A 244 28.92 31.95 -1.96
N GLU A 245 27.91 32.00 -2.83
CA GLU A 245 28.07 31.81 -4.28
C GLU A 245 28.80 33.00 -4.95
N ILE A 246 28.58 34.22 -4.44
CA ILE A 246 29.23 35.44 -4.94
C ILE A 246 30.70 35.49 -4.52
N GLU A 247 31.05 34.93 -3.36
CA GLU A 247 32.42 34.94 -2.84
C GLU A 247 33.34 33.96 -3.59
N LEU A 248 32.79 32.85 -4.10
CA LEU A 248 33.51 31.84 -4.89
C LEU A 248 33.87 32.27 -6.33
N SER A 249 33.23 33.31 -6.86
CA SER A 249 33.43 33.78 -8.24
C SER A 249 34.44 34.93 -8.38
N LYS A 250 35.17 35.28 -7.31
CA LYS A 250 36.30 36.22 -7.32
C LYS A 250 37.63 35.48 -7.25
#